data_AF-E1EZT0-F1
#
_entry.id   AF-E1EZT0-F1
#
_cell.length_a   1.000
_cell.length_b   1.000
_cell.length_c   1.000
_cell.angle_alpha   90.00
_cell.angle_beta   90.00
_cell.angle_gamma   90.00
#
_symmetry.space_group_name_H-M   'P 1'
#
loop_
_entity.id
_entity.type
_entity.pdbx_description
1 polymer ?
#
loop_
_entity_poly.entity_id
_entity_poly.type
_entity_poly.pdbx_seq_one_letter_code
_entity_poly.pdbx_strand_id
1 'polypeptide(L)'
;MDSKTNASTKLRQRAIEADILFASSNDSLVMVPIASEPYTVSRNVCNDIMAKTELLGRFIADAALDSDLVEAAANRCLSDKVCNALWRIVLQKKTILGQDYVAVLRASTAILQRTDFYVVNQSPRLIEINTISVGLLGMSARLADIQASCGHLGVMQSNLASLYSSLAHIAVERDTMSSVWLMVVSEEEPLFTDQLAISQGYNSYCKAHGVPSTMIRSTCKELAEAVHVQGEKLVYSHGSTHLRIAGAYWRTGYECEHCTSSYEQLRILLETHSLVSIPTAEAQLVGMKAVQNMLPTLAVTSRYTYLSGITSVLSKILDSPQAISAWLTSSSDTNAMVLKSVAEGGGNCVFGDDIPIVWDALLRTGSEAASTHFLMERLVPDSQDAVQFIYSNRIVNVARVDAEVGVYSFCRPSETGAGSVQLVHYLGFLVRMKEAGAGEGGILHGQGVLACLKVQ
;
A
#
# COMPACT_ATOMS: atom_id res chain seq x y z
N MET A 1 11.00 -0.91 40.43
CA MET A 1 10.70 -0.98 38.99
C MET A 1 9.81 0.20 38.66
N ASP A 2 10.23 1.02 37.71
CA ASP A 2 9.60 2.30 37.39
C ASP A 2 8.20 2.09 36.77
N SER A 3 7.24 2.96 37.07
CA SER A 3 5.83 2.80 36.66
C SER A 3 5.67 2.72 35.13
N LYS A 4 6.52 3.44 34.40
CA LYS A 4 6.60 3.45 32.94
C LYS A 4 7.07 2.11 32.37
N THR A 5 8.07 1.46 32.98
CA THR A 5 8.55 0.14 32.56
C THR A 5 7.48 -0.94 32.76
N ASN A 6 6.66 -0.83 33.81
CA ASN A 6 5.53 -1.73 34.03
C ASN A 6 4.45 -1.57 32.95
N ALA A 7 4.10 -0.33 32.59
CA ALA A 7 3.13 -0.05 31.52
C ALA A 7 3.58 -0.61 30.16
N SER A 8 4.84 -0.39 29.77
CA SER A 8 5.39 -0.92 28.51
C SER A 8 5.48 -2.45 28.49
N THR A 9 5.76 -3.08 29.63
CA THR A 9 5.73 -4.55 29.75
C THR A 9 4.32 -5.09 29.57
N LYS A 10 3.31 -4.44 30.15
CA LYS A 10 1.90 -4.80 29.96
C LYS A 10 1.45 -4.59 28.51
N LEU A 11 1.85 -3.48 27.88
CA LEU A 11 1.54 -3.19 26.49
C LEU A 11 2.15 -4.25 25.55
N ARG A 12 3.39 -4.67 25.80
CA ARG A 12 4.04 -5.78 25.08
C ARG A 12 3.20 -7.06 25.15
N GLN A 13 2.78 -7.43 26.36
CA GLN A 13 1.98 -8.64 26.57
C GLN A 13 0.65 -8.58 25.81
N ARG A 14 -0.06 -7.44 25.89
CA ARG A 14 -1.33 -7.24 25.18
C ARG A 14 -1.17 -7.28 23.66
N ALA A 15 -0.06 -6.77 23.12
CA ALA A 15 0.21 -6.82 21.69
C ALA A 15 0.45 -8.25 21.19
N ILE A 16 1.18 -9.06 21.97
CA ILE A 16 1.37 -10.50 21.70
C ILE A 16 0.03 -11.23 21.74
N GLU A 17 -0.79 -10.99 22.77
CA GLU A 17 -2.12 -11.59 22.92
C GLU A 17 -3.11 -11.19 21.80
N ALA A 18 -2.85 -10.08 21.12
CA ALA A 18 -3.64 -9.59 20.00
C ALA A 18 -3.07 -10.00 18.62
N ASP A 19 -2.17 -10.98 18.58
CA ASP A 19 -1.45 -11.44 17.38
C ASP A 19 -0.80 -10.31 16.56
N ILE A 20 -0.26 -9.29 17.22
CA ILE A 20 0.61 -8.28 16.58
C ILE A 20 2.01 -8.92 16.42
N LEU A 21 2.07 -9.94 15.56
CA LEU A 21 3.17 -10.88 15.39
C LEU A 21 3.50 -11.05 13.91
N PHE A 22 4.76 -11.31 13.57
CA PHE A 22 5.19 -11.70 12.23
C PHE A 22 6.06 -12.95 12.30
N ALA A 23 6.12 -13.73 11.23
CA ALA A 23 7.05 -14.86 11.12
C ALA A 23 8.46 -14.35 10.85
N SER A 24 9.42 -14.75 11.68
CA SER A 24 10.84 -14.50 11.44
C SER A 24 11.41 -15.49 10.42
N SER A 25 12.67 -15.27 10.00
CA SER A 25 13.40 -16.17 9.10
C SER A 25 13.55 -17.62 9.61
N ASN A 26 13.30 -17.86 10.90
CA ASN A 26 13.38 -19.19 11.52
C ASN A 26 12.00 -19.79 11.79
N ASP A 27 10.95 -19.29 11.11
CA ASP A 27 9.54 -19.66 11.26
C ASP A 27 8.94 -19.46 12.67
N SER A 28 9.67 -18.78 13.56
CA SER A 28 9.16 -18.41 14.89
C SER A 28 8.31 -17.15 14.78
N LEU A 29 7.18 -17.11 15.48
CA LEU A 29 6.38 -15.88 15.61
C LEU A 29 7.07 -14.91 16.56
N VAL A 30 7.35 -13.70 16.06
CA VAL A 30 7.97 -12.62 16.81
C VAL A 30 7.03 -11.42 16.83
N MET A 31 6.96 -10.74 17.96
CA MET A 31 6.16 -9.53 18.09
C MET A 31 6.64 -8.45 17.13
N VAL A 32 5.70 -7.83 16.41
CA VAL A 32 5.96 -6.60 15.64
C VAL A 32 6.35 -5.50 16.62
N PRO A 33 7.50 -4.83 16.46
CA PRO A 33 7.91 -3.76 17.36
C PRO A 33 6.86 -2.64 17.43
N ILE A 34 6.56 -2.14 18.62
CA ILE A 34 5.55 -1.07 18.82
C ILE A 34 6.11 0.12 19.61
N ALA A 35 5.52 1.29 19.41
CA ALA A 35 5.74 2.46 20.25
C ALA A 35 4.87 2.41 21.52
N SER A 36 5.42 2.87 22.64
CA SER A 36 4.68 3.00 23.90
C SER A 36 3.62 4.10 23.85
N GLU A 37 3.85 5.13 23.05
CA GLU A 37 3.01 6.32 22.93
C GLU A 37 2.55 6.49 21.47
N PRO A 38 1.32 6.98 21.23
CA PRO A 38 0.87 7.34 19.89
C PRO A 38 1.57 8.60 19.37
N TYR A 39 1.69 8.72 18.05
CA TYR A 39 2.13 9.95 17.39
C TYR A 39 1.02 10.98 17.43
N THR A 40 1.30 12.16 17.97
CA THR A 40 0.27 13.18 18.18
C THR A 40 0.27 14.22 17.05
N VAL A 41 -0.89 14.52 16.47
CA VAL A 41 -1.05 15.62 15.50
C VAL A 41 -2.23 16.50 15.88
N SER A 42 -2.23 17.75 15.42
CA SER A 42 -3.42 18.60 15.56
C SER A 42 -4.56 18.10 14.67
N ARG A 43 -5.81 18.38 15.06
CA ARG A 43 -6.99 18.09 14.23
C ARG A 43 -6.90 18.69 12.82
N ASN A 44 -6.32 19.87 12.67
CA ASN A 44 -6.15 20.50 11.36
C ASN A 44 -5.19 19.71 10.46
N VAL A 45 -4.05 19.26 11.01
CA VAL A 45 -3.09 18.41 10.28
C VAL A 45 -3.74 17.10 9.87
N CYS A 46 -4.47 16.45 10.78
CA CYS A 46 -5.17 15.20 10.46
C CYS A 46 -6.20 15.38 9.33
N ASN A 47 -7.00 16.44 9.40
CA ASN A 47 -7.99 16.75 8.37
C ASN A 47 -7.34 17.03 7.01
N ASP A 48 -6.21 17.75 6.98
CA ASP A 48 -5.49 18.03 5.73
C ASP A 48 -4.90 16.74 5.13
N ILE A 49 -4.26 15.90 5.95
CA ILE A 49 -3.77 14.57 5.53
C ILE A 49 -4.92 13.77 4.88
N MET A 50 -6.07 13.66 5.55
CA MET A 50 -7.22 12.93 5.03
C MET A 50 -7.76 13.52 3.72
N ALA A 51 -7.85 14.84 3.61
CA ALA A 51 -8.29 15.52 2.40
C ALA A 51 -7.32 15.28 1.21
N LYS A 52 -6.00 15.26 1.46
CA LYS A 52 -5.03 14.93 0.41
C LYS A 52 -5.11 13.47 -0.01
N THR A 53 -5.30 12.55 0.93
CA THR A 53 -5.54 11.13 0.64
C THR A 53 -6.76 10.95 -0.26
N GLU A 54 -7.83 11.70 -0.03
CA GLU A 54 -9.03 11.63 -0.88
C GLU A 54 -8.75 12.03 -2.33
N LEU A 55 -8.07 13.16 -2.53
CA LEU A 55 -7.70 13.62 -3.88
C LEU A 55 -6.77 12.63 -4.59
N LEU A 56 -5.81 12.06 -3.86
CA LEU A 56 -4.86 11.08 -4.41
C LEU A 56 -5.54 9.73 -4.73
N GLY A 57 -6.47 9.27 -3.89
CA GLY A 57 -7.24 8.06 -4.18
C GLY A 57 -8.18 8.20 -5.35
N ARG A 58 -8.82 9.37 -5.48
CA ARG A 58 -9.55 9.72 -6.69
C ARG A 58 -8.65 9.67 -7.92
N PHE A 59 -7.45 10.25 -7.83
CA PHE A 59 -6.50 10.25 -8.93
C PHE A 59 -6.12 8.84 -9.38
N ILE A 60 -5.75 7.93 -8.46
CA ILE A 60 -5.41 6.56 -8.83
C ILE A 60 -6.59 5.86 -9.53
N ALA A 61 -7.81 6.06 -9.06
CA ALA A 61 -9.00 5.48 -9.69
C ALA A 61 -9.27 6.03 -11.10
N ASP A 62 -9.14 7.35 -11.29
CA ASP A 62 -9.31 7.98 -12.61
C ASP A 62 -8.16 7.60 -13.56
N ALA A 63 -6.92 7.61 -13.06
CA ALA A 63 -5.70 7.30 -13.81
C ALA A 63 -5.68 5.85 -14.31
N ALA A 64 -6.21 4.90 -13.52
CA ALA A 64 -6.32 3.50 -13.92
C ALA A 64 -7.18 3.31 -15.19
N LEU A 65 -8.11 4.23 -15.45
CA LEU A 65 -8.98 4.21 -16.64
C LEU A 65 -8.44 5.07 -17.80
N ASP A 66 -7.39 5.85 -17.57
CA ASP A 66 -6.74 6.69 -18.57
C ASP A 66 -5.69 5.87 -19.33
N SER A 67 -6.11 5.33 -20.48
CA SER A 67 -5.24 4.46 -21.29
C SER A 67 -3.94 5.14 -21.74
N ASP A 68 -3.96 6.46 -22.00
CA ASP A 68 -2.76 7.21 -22.39
C ASP A 68 -1.78 7.29 -21.21
N LEU A 69 -2.30 7.55 -20.01
CA LEU A 69 -1.49 7.64 -18.80
C LEU A 69 -0.92 6.28 -18.39
N VAL A 70 -1.71 5.20 -18.49
CA VAL A 70 -1.23 3.84 -18.22
C VAL A 70 -0.08 3.47 -19.16
N GLU A 71 -0.19 3.78 -20.45
CA GLU A 71 0.89 3.53 -21.42
C GLU A 71 2.12 4.41 -21.17
N ALA A 72 1.91 5.71 -20.86
CA ALA A 72 2.99 6.62 -20.51
C ALA A 72 3.72 6.19 -19.21
N ALA A 73 2.98 5.64 -18.24
CA ALA A 73 3.52 5.07 -17.01
C ALA A 73 4.39 3.85 -17.30
N ALA A 74 3.85 2.88 -18.06
CA ALA A 74 4.57 1.68 -18.45
C ALA A 74 5.88 2.04 -19.17
N ASN A 75 5.82 2.89 -20.21
CA ASN A 75 6.98 3.30 -21.00
C ASN A 75 8.11 3.96 -20.18
N ARG A 76 7.78 4.59 -19.04
CA ARG A 76 8.79 5.18 -18.14
C ARG A 76 9.55 4.15 -17.30
N CYS A 77 8.96 2.99 -17.02
CA CYS A 77 9.52 1.99 -16.12
C CYS A 77 9.69 0.60 -16.75
N LEU A 78 9.67 0.44 -18.08
CA LEU A 78 9.73 -0.89 -18.72
C LEU A 78 10.96 -1.73 -18.35
N SER A 79 12.06 -1.10 -17.91
CA SER A 79 13.26 -1.82 -17.43
C SER A 79 13.05 -2.44 -16.03
N ASP A 80 12.06 -1.98 -15.27
CA ASP A 80 11.61 -2.64 -14.05
C ASP A 80 10.79 -3.89 -14.39
N LYS A 81 11.11 -5.01 -13.72
CA LYS A 81 10.51 -6.31 -14.03
C LYS A 81 9.04 -6.40 -13.65
N VAL A 82 8.63 -5.74 -12.56
CA VAL A 82 7.23 -5.70 -12.13
C VAL A 82 6.42 -4.87 -13.12
N CYS A 83 6.89 -3.68 -13.48
CA CYS A 83 6.32 -2.82 -14.51
C CYS A 83 6.18 -3.57 -15.84
N ASN A 84 7.22 -4.29 -16.28
CA ASN A 84 7.20 -5.08 -17.50
C ASN A 84 6.14 -6.20 -17.47
N ALA A 85 6.05 -6.96 -16.38
CA ALA A 85 5.06 -8.02 -16.23
C ALA A 85 3.63 -7.45 -16.23
N LEU A 86 3.38 -6.38 -15.49
CA LEU A 86 2.08 -5.70 -15.47
C LEU A 86 1.71 -5.17 -16.86
N TRP A 87 2.66 -4.58 -17.60
CA TRP A 87 2.39 -4.10 -18.94
C TRP A 87 2.04 -5.23 -19.91
N ARG A 88 2.73 -6.38 -19.82
CA ARG A 88 2.38 -7.59 -20.59
C ARG A 88 0.95 -8.06 -20.26
N ILE A 89 0.56 -8.06 -18.99
CA ILE A 89 -0.81 -8.39 -18.56
C ILE A 89 -1.82 -7.41 -19.19
N VAL A 90 -1.57 -6.10 -19.12
CA VAL A 90 -2.44 -5.07 -19.71
C VAL A 90 -2.60 -5.26 -21.22
N LEU A 91 -1.51 -5.51 -21.95
CA LEU A 91 -1.57 -5.77 -23.40
C LEU A 91 -2.38 -7.03 -23.74
N GLN A 92 -2.21 -8.09 -22.96
CA GLN A 92 -2.99 -9.33 -23.14
C GLN A 92 -4.48 -9.11 -22.84
N LYS A 93 -4.80 -8.37 -21.76
CA LYS A 93 -6.19 -7.99 -21.45
C LYS A 93 -6.83 -7.19 -22.59
N LYS A 94 -6.14 -6.18 -23.12
CA LYS A 94 -6.62 -5.40 -24.29
C LYS A 94 -6.89 -6.30 -25.49
N THR A 95 -6.02 -7.27 -25.74
CA THR A 95 -6.15 -8.22 -26.85
C THR A 95 -7.34 -9.16 -26.67
N ILE A 96 -7.51 -9.73 -25.48
CA ILE A 96 -8.56 -10.71 -25.16
C ILE A 96 -9.94 -10.05 -25.13
N LEU A 97 -10.05 -8.88 -24.49
CA LEU A 97 -11.33 -8.20 -24.26
C LEU A 97 -11.77 -7.35 -25.46
N GLY A 98 -10.85 -6.92 -26.32
CA GLY A 98 -11.16 -6.12 -27.49
C GLY A 98 -11.99 -4.87 -27.15
N GLN A 99 -13.20 -4.78 -27.71
CA GLN A 99 -14.10 -3.65 -27.50
C GLN A 99 -14.64 -3.56 -26.06
N ASP A 100 -14.68 -4.68 -25.34
CA ASP A 100 -15.21 -4.74 -23.98
C ASP A 100 -14.19 -4.30 -22.92
N TYR A 101 -12.92 -4.09 -23.32
CA TYR A 101 -11.81 -3.79 -22.40
C TYR A 101 -12.12 -2.64 -21.44
N VAL A 102 -12.62 -1.50 -21.93
CA VAL A 102 -12.88 -0.31 -21.11
C VAL A 102 -14.02 -0.55 -20.11
N ALA A 103 -15.08 -1.24 -20.55
CA ALA A 103 -16.22 -1.55 -19.70
C ALA A 103 -15.84 -2.55 -18.60
N VAL A 104 -15.12 -3.61 -18.97
CA VAL A 104 -14.63 -4.63 -18.03
C VAL A 104 -13.62 -4.02 -17.04
N LEU A 105 -12.69 -3.19 -17.52
CA LEU A 105 -11.72 -2.51 -16.65
C LEU A 105 -12.43 -1.63 -15.61
N ARG A 106 -13.35 -0.77 -16.05
CA ARG A 106 -14.12 0.10 -15.14
C ARG A 106 -14.88 -0.70 -14.07
N ALA A 107 -15.51 -1.81 -14.47
CA ALA A 107 -16.29 -2.64 -13.56
C ALA A 107 -15.45 -3.60 -12.69
N SER A 108 -14.15 -3.77 -13.00
CA SER A 108 -13.23 -4.63 -12.25
C SER A 108 -12.30 -3.85 -11.32
N THR A 109 -12.06 -2.56 -11.56
CA THR A 109 -11.15 -1.76 -10.74
C THR A 109 -11.73 -1.46 -9.35
N ALA A 110 -11.02 -1.92 -8.33
CA ALA A 110 -11.13 -1.44 -6.97
C ALA A 110 -9.73 -1.23 -6.40
N ILE A 111 -9.54 -0.23 -5.55
CA ILE A 111 -8.21 0.15 -5.05
C ILE A 111 -8.28 0.21 -3.53
N LEU A 112 -7.55 -0.66 -2.86
CA LEU A 112 -7.22 -0.54 -1.45
C LEU A 112 -5.79 -0.01 -1.37
N GLN A 113 -5.65 1.26 -1.04
CA GLN A 113 -4.38 1.96 -1.04
C GLN A 113 -4.04 2.52 0.33
N ARG A 114 -2.78 2.90 0.50
CA ARG A 114 -2.26 3.65 1.64
C ARG A 114 -1.44 4.82 1.12
N THR A 115 -1.81 6.03 1.51
CA THR A 115 -1.05 7.24 1.19
C THR A 115 -0.24 7.66 2.41
N ASP A 116 1.07 7.75 2.25
CA ASP A 116 2.00 7.97 3.35
C ASP A 116 2.57 9.40 3.34
N PHE A 117 2.54 10.05 4.50
CA PHE A 117 2.96 11.44 4.69
C PHE A 117 3.96 11.58 5.83
N TYR A 118 4.85 12.56 5.69
CA TYR A 118 5.45 13.23 6.84
C TYR A 118 4.68 14.49 7.19
N VAL A 119 4.68 14.86 8.46
CA VAL A 119 4.29 16.20 8.89
C VAL A 119 5.55 17.03 8.97
N VAL A 120 5.63 18.12 8.19
CA VAL A 120 6.76 19.06 8.16
C VAL A 120 6.20 20.45 8.37
N ASN A 121 6.65 21.15 9.42
CA ASN A 121 6.13 22.46 9.80
C ASN A 121 4.60 22.48 9.88
N GLN A 122 4.01 21.49 10.58
CA GLN A 122 2.56 21.32 10.71
C GLN A 122 1.80 21.19 9.38
N SER A 123 2.46 20.71 8.32
CA SER A 123 1.84 20.48 7.01
C SER A 123 2.21 19.11 6.47
N PRO A 124 1.28 18.39 5.80
CA PRO A 124 1.59 17.11 5.20
C PRO A 124 2.55 17.26 4.01
N ARG A 125 3.49 16.33 3.89
CA ARG A 125 4.38 16.16 2.74
C ARG A 125 4.31 14.71 2.29
N LEU A 126 3.95 14.50 1.02
CA LEU A 126 3.74 13.17 0.45
C LEU A 126 5.08 12.43 0.38
N ILE A 127 5.13 11.22 0.95
CA ILE A 127 6.27 10.31 0.84
C ILE A 127 6.04 9.39 -0.36
N GLU A 128 4.93 8.66 -0.33
CA GLU A 128 4.57 7.68 -1.35
C GLU A 128 3.08 7.34 -1.35
N ILE A 129 2.63 6.74 -2.45
CA ILE A 129 1.29 6.18 -2.61
C ILE A 129 1.45 4.68 -2.85
N ASN A 130 0.95 3.86 -1.92
CA ASN A 130 1.00 2.41 -2.03
C ASN A 130 -0.37 1.88 -2.51
N THR A 131 -0.44 1.25 -3.69
CA THR A 131 -1.72 0.77 -4.27
C THR A 131 -1.88 -0.75 -4.31
N ILE A 132 -0.82 -1.49 -3.97
CA ILE A 132 -0.77 -2.96 -4.01
C ILE A 132 -0.28 -3.49 -2.66
N SER A 133 -0.87 -4.61 -2.20
CA SER A 133 -0.45 -5.33 -0.99
C SER A 133 -0.20 -4.45 0.25
N VAL A 134 -1.08 -3.46 0.49
CA VAL A 134 -0.93 -2.59 1.67
C VAL A 134 -1.14 -3.39 2.95
N GLY A 135 -0.05 -3.74 3.63
CA GLY A 135 -0.04 -4.52 4.86
C GLY A 135 -0.26 -3.68 6.12
N LEU A 136 -0.35 -4.35 7.27
CA LEU A 136 -0.44 -3.80 8.64
C LEU A 136 -1.77 -3.13 9.02
N LEU A 137 -2.78 -3.19 8.16
CA LEU A 137 -4.09 -2.59 8.44
C LEU A 137 -4.81 -3.29 9.62
N GLY A 138 -4.74 -4.62 9.69
CA GLY A 138 -5.36 -5.37 10.79
C GLY A 138 -4.62 -5.17 12.10
N MET A 139 -3.28 -5.18 12.06
CA MET A 139 -2.44 -4.98 13.25
C MET A 139 -2.53 -3.56 13.80
N SER A 140 -2.54 -2.54 12.94
CA SER A 140 -2.68 -1.13 13.35
C SER A 140 -4.02 -0.88 14.03
N ALA A 141 -5.11 -1.47 13.53
CA ALA A 141 -6.43 -1.41 14.17
C ALA A 141 -6.39 -1.99 15.60
N ARG A 142 -5.82 -3.19 15.77
CA ARG A 142 -5.69 -3.83 17.09
C ARG A 142 -4.83 -3.02 18.05
N LEU A 143 -3.73 -2.43 17.57
CA LEU A 143 -2.89 -1.57 18.40
C LEU A 143 -3.66 -0.32 18.85
N ALA A 144 -4.47 0.28 17.97
CA ALA A 144 -5.29 1.43 18.29
C ALA A 144 -6.32 1.12 19.39
N ASP A 145 -6.97 -0.06 19.34
CA ASP A 145 -7.88 -0.53 20.39
C ASP A 145 -7.16 -0.73 21.73
N ILE A 146 -5.96 -1.33 21.69
CA ILE A 146 -5.13 -1.56 22.88
C ILE A 146 -4.71 -0.24 23.52
N GLN A 147 -4.23 0.73 22.73
CA GLN A 147 -3.79 2.02 23.26
C GLN A 147 -4.98 2.85 23.76
N ALA A 148 -6.12 2.86 23.07
CA ALA A 148 -7.32 3.55 23.55
C ALA A 148 -7.78 2.99 24.91
N SER A 149 -7.81 1.66 25.06
CA SER A 149 -8.15 1.01 26.33
C SER A 149 -7.08 1.16 27.44
N CYS A 150 -5.85 1.55 27.09
CA CYS A 150 -4.83 1.99 28.05
C CYS A 150 -5.03 3.45 28.52
N GLY A 151 -6.03 4.17 28.03
CA GLY A 151 -6.35 5.54 28.44
C GLY A 151 -5.79 6.63 27.52
N HIS A 152 -5.22 6.28 26.36
CA HIS A 152 -4.83 7.27 25.35
C HIS A 152 -6.08 7.80 24.62
N LEU A 153 -6.67 8.86 25.16
CA LEU A 153 -7.79 9.57 24.53
C LEU A 153 -7.36 10.21 23.20
N GLY A 154 -8.23 10.17 22.19
CA GLY A 154 -7.99 10.77 20.88
C GLY A 154 -7.20 9.88 19.91
N VAL A 155 -6.91 8.63 20.26
CA VAL A 155 -6.36 7.64 19.31
C VAL A 155 -7.38 7.34 18.22
N MET A 156 -6.99 7.56 16.97
CA MET A 156 -7.84 7.33 15.81
C MET A 156 -8.07 5.83 15.59
N GLN A 157 -9.32 5.46 15.38
CA GLN A 157 -9.73 4.07 15.19
C GLN A 157 -9.89 3.73 13.71
N SER A 158 -9.49 2.51 13.36
CA SER A 158 -9.72 1.97 12.01
C SER A 158 -11.19 1.59 11.82
N ASN A 159 -11.68 1.72 10.60
CA ASN A 159 -13.03 1.37 10.18
C ASN A 159 -13.01 0.15 9.23
N LEU A 160 -12.57 -1.00 9.76
CA LEU A 160 -12.53 -2.25 8.99
C LEU A 160 -13.93 -2.73 8.60
N ALA A 161 -14.96 -2.38 9.37
CA ALA A 161 -16.35 -2.68 9.03
C ALA A 161 -16.76 -2.08 7.68
N SER A 162 -16.32 -0.85 7.36
CA SER A 162 -16.55 -0.25 6.03
C SER A 162 -15.84 -0.99 4.91
N LEU A 163 -14.63 -1.51 5.14
CA LEU A 163 -13.94 -2.37 4.17
C LEU A 163 -14.75 -3.66 3.93
N TYR A 164 -15.13 -4.36 5.00
CA TYR A 164 -15.87 -5.61 4.91
C TYR A 164 -17.24 -5.42 4.26
N SER A 165 -17.94 -4.34 4.60
CA SER A 165 -19.21 -3.95 3.96
C SER A 165 -19.04 -3.72 2.47
N SER A 166 -17.98 -3.03 2.06
CA SER A 166 -17.69 -2.78 0.64
C SER A 166 -17.42 -4.08 -0.11
N LEU A 167 -16.57 -4.96 0.44
CA LEU A 167 -16.27 -6.26 -0.16
C LEU A 167 -17.50 -7.20 -0.21
N ALA A 168 -18.37 -7.11 0.80
CA ALA A 168 -19.60 -7.88 0.87
C ALA A 168 -20.63 -7.39 -0.17
N HIS A 169 -20.76 -6.06 -0.34
CA HIS A 169 -21.60 -5.48 -1.39
C HIS A 169 -21.15 -5.96 -2.77
N ILE A 170 -19.86 -5.86 -3.07
CA ILE A 170 -19.27 -6.35 -4.33
C ILE A 170 -19.54 -7.85 -4.52
N ALA A 171 -19.47 -8.62 -3.44
CA ALA A 171 -19.74 -10.05 -3.48
C ALA A 171 -21.19 -10.39 -3.82
N VAL A 172 -22.15 -9.47 -3.76
CA VAL A 172 -23.56 -9.74 -4.10
C VAL A 172 -24.10 -8.85 -5.22
N GLU A 173 -23.34 -7.84 -5.65
CA GLU A 173 -23.70 -6.84 -6.65
C GLU A 173 -24.18 -7.44 -7.97
N ARG A 174 -23.51 -8.51 -8.43
CA ARG A 174 -23.81 -9.16 -9.72
C ARG A 174 -24.70 -10.40 -9.58
N ASP A 175 -24.61 -11.07 -8.43
CA ASP A 175 -25.24 -12.36 -8.21
C ASP A 175 -25.23 -12.66 -6.70
N THR A 176 -26.39 -13.06 -6.16
CA THR A 176 -26.57 -13.41 -4.74
C THR A 176 -26.14 -14.84 -4.42
N MET A 177 -25.69 -15.62 -5.40
CA MET A 177 -25.16 -16.96 -5.20
C MET A 177 -23.88 -16.95 -4.37
N SER A 178 -23.62 -18.07 -3.68
CA SER A 178 -22.43 -18.28 -2.86
C SER A 178 -21.15 -17.95 -3.62
N SER A 179 -20.30 -17.12 -3.02
CA SER A 179 -19.10 -16.62 -3.67
C SER A 179 -17.86 -16.68 -2.79
N VAL A 180 -16.70 -16.56 -3.43
CA VAL A 180 -15.40 -16.51 -2.77
C VAL A 180 -14.57 -15.31 -3.22
N TRP A 181 -13.98 -14.61 -2.26
CA TRP A 181 -12.87 -13.70 -2.46
C TRP A 181 -11.55 -14.45 -2.38
N LEU A 182 -10.70 -14.27 -3.39
CA LEU A 182 -9.38 -14.88 -3.43
C LEU A 182 -8.36 -13.85 -2.92
N MET A 183 -7.92 -13.98 -1.66
CA MET A 183 -6.73 -13.26 -1.21
C MET A 183 -5.50 -14.00 -1.75
N VAL A 184 -4.87 -13.44 -2.78
CA VAL A 184 -3.74 -14.06 -3.47
C VAL A 184 -2.45 -13.66 -2.77
N VAL A 185 -1.72 -14.63 -2.22
CA VAL A 185 -0.58 -14.40 -1.32
C VAL A 185 0.73 -14.97 -1.91
N SER A 186 1.87 -14.51 -1.41
CA SER A 186 3.17 -15.12 -1.68
C SER A 186 3.31 -16.45 -0.93
N GLU A 187 4.22 -17.31 -1.37
CA GLU A 187 4.56 -18.57 -0.71
C GLU A 187 5.15 -18.32 0.68
N GLU A 188 6.06 -17.35 0.79
CA GLU A 188 6.64 -16.86 2.03
C GLU A 188 6.02 -15.51 2.39
N GLU A 189 5.32 -15.43 3.51
CA GLU A 189 4.58 -14.23 3.92
C GLU A 189 4.78 -13.97 5.43
N PRO A 190 5.76 -13.13 5.80
CA PRO A 190 6.05 -12.80 7.19
C PRO A 190 4.87 -12.19 7.95
N LEU A 191 3.99 -11.46 7.26
CA LEU A 191 2.82 -10.78 7.82
C LEU A 191 1.52 -11.56 7.60
N PHE A 192 1.57 -12.89 7.54
CA PHE A 192 0.37 -13.72 7.30
C PHE A 192 -0.72 -13.54 8.37
N THR A 193 -0.34 -13.18 9.60
CA THR A 193 -1.25 -12.88 10.72
C THR A 193 -2.10 -11.63 10.45
N ASP A 194 -1.54 -10.59 9.82
CA ASP A 194 -2.27 -9.40 9.38
C ASP A 194 -3.29 -9.76 8.29
N GLN A 195 -2.88 -10.60 7.34
CA GLN A 195 -3.75 -11.12 6.28
C GLN A 195 -4.89 -11.98 6.84
N LEU A 196 -4.57 -12.85 7.81
CA LEU A 196 -5.54 -13.69 8.48
C LEU A 196 -6.56 -12.86 9.26
N ALA A 197 -6.13 -11.78 9.91
CA ALA A 197 -7.03 -10.85 10.59
C ALA A 197 -8.05 -10.23 9.61
N ILE A 198 -7.60 -9.84 8.41
CA ILE A 198 -8.51 -9.30 7.37
C ILE A 198 -9.47 -10.37 6.84
N SER A 199 -8.98 -11.57 6.51
CA SER A 199 -9.84 -12.62 5.95
C SER A 199 -10.86 -13.15 6.96
N GLN A 200 -10.45 -13.38 8.21
CA GLN A 200 -11.34 -13.80 9.29
C GLN A 200 -12.35 -12.71 9.65
N GLY A 201 -11.92 -11.44 9.66
CA GLY A 201 -12.80 -10.29 9.89
C GLY A 201 -13.90 -10.19 8.83
N TYR A 202 -13.53 -10.32 7.55
CA TYR A 202 -14.48 -10.39 6.44
C TYR A 202 -15.46 -11.57 6.58
N ASN A 203 -14.95 -12.76 6.85
CA ASN A 203 -15.78 -13.97 7.00
C ASN A 203 -16.77 -13.84 8.17
N SER A 204 -16.31 -13.26 9.28
CA SER A 204 -17.16 -12.98 10.44
C SER A 204 -18.23 -11.93 10.12
N TYR A 205 -17.87 -10.88 9.38
CA TYR A 205 -18.81 -9.87 8.90
C TYR A 205 -19.89 -10.49 8.02
N CYS A 206 -19.52 -11.28 7.01
CA CYS A 206 -20.47 -11.94 6.12
C CYS A 206 -21.42 -12.87 6.88
N LYS A 207 -20.90 -13.68 7.80
CA LYS A 207 -21.71 -14.56 8.66
C LYS A 207 -22.70 -13.78 9.51
N ALA A 208 -22.28 -12.67 10.12
CA ALA A 208 -23.14 -11.83 10.95
C ALA A 208 -24.24 -11.11 10.17
N HIS A 209 -24.02 -10.83 8.88
CA HIS A 209 -24.95 -10.10 8.01
C HIS A 209 -25.69 -11.00 7.01
N GLY A 210 -25.52 -12.32 7.09
CA GLY A 210 -26.19 -13.26 6.18
C GLY A 210 -25.75 -13.17 4.71
N VAL A 211 -24.54 -12.66 4.46
CA VAL A 211 -23.98 -12.56 3.10
C VAL A 211 -23.30 -13.90 2.75
N PRO A 212 -23.71 -14.60 1.67
CA PRO A 212 -23.15 -15.90 1.30
C PRO A 212 -21.80 -15.73 0.59
N SER A 213 -20.81 -15.16 1.28
CA SER A 213 -19.47 -14.97 0.75
C SER A 213 -18.40 -15.24 1.80
N THR A 214 -17.27 -15.76 1.34
CA THR A 214 -16.10 -16.04 2.18
C THR A 214 -14.83 -15.58 1.47
N MET A 215 -13.78 -15.30 2.23
CA MET A 215 -12.45 -15.00 1.73
C MET A 215 -11.51 -16.12 2.14
N ILE A 216 -10.75 -16.61 1.16
CA ILE A 216 -9.69 -17.60 1.35
C ILE A 216 -8.33 -16.98 1.04
N ARG A 217 -7.29 -17.50 1.67
CA ARG A 217 -5.89 -17.20 1.33
C ARG A 217 -5.35 -18.34 0.50
N SER A 218 -4.78 -18.06 -0.66
CA SER A 218 -4.19 -19.07 -1.53
C SER A 218 -3.05 -18.48 -2.37
N THR A 219 -2.06 -19.30 -2.69
CA THR A 219 -0.97 -18.88 -3.58
C THR A 219 -1.39 -18.99 -5.05
N CYS A 220 -0.65 -18.34 -5.95
CA CYS A 220 -0.91 -18.47 -7.39
C CYS A 220 -0.85 -19.94 -7.86
N LYS A 221 0.04 -20.75 -7.26
CA LYS A 221 0.21 -22.16 -7.60
C LYS A 221 -1.02 -22.98 -7.23
N GLU A 222 -1.55 -22.79 -6.03
CA GLU A 222 -2.77 -23.48 -5.58
C GLU A 222 -3.99 -23.07 -6.41
N LEU A 223 -4.10 -21.78 -6.73
CA LEU A 223 -5.22 -21.25 -7.52
C LEU A 223 -5.19 -21.73 -8.98
N ALA A 224 -4.02 -22.01 -9.55
CA ALA A 224 -3.90 -22.57 -10.90
C ALA A 224 -4.59 -23.95 -11.03
N GLU A 225 -4.66 -24.71 -9.94
CA GLU A 225 -5.34 -26.01 -9.91
C GLU A 225 -6.83 -25.89 -9.54
N ALA A 226 -7.18 -24.88 -8.74
CA ALA A 226 -8.53 -24.70 -8.19
C ALA A 226 -9.45 -23.83 -9.04
N VAL A 227 -8.90 -22.91 -9.85
CA VAL A 227 -9.66 -21.94 -10.65
C VAL A 227 -9.76 -22.41 -12.10
N HIS A 228 -10.98 -22.51 -12.62
CA HIS A 228 -11.20 -22.87 -14.02
C HIS A 228 -12.49 -22.26 -14.59
N VAL A 229 -12.60 -22.29 -15.91
CA VAL A 229 -13.79 -21.82 -16.63
C VAL A 229 -14.82 -22.94 -16.68
N GLN A 230 -16.04 -22.64 -16.23
CA GLN A 230 -17.21 -23.52 -16.34
C GLN A 230 -18.30 -22.79 -17.13
N GLY A 231 -18.48 -23.17 -18.39
CA GLY A 231 -19.32 -22.41 -19.34
C GLY A 231 -18.69 -21.05 -19.65
N GLU A 232 -19.42 -19.97 -19.37
CA GLU A 232 -18.92 -18.59 -19.51
C GLU A 232 -18.42 -17.97 -18.19
N LYS A 233 -18.50 -18.71 -17.08
CA LYS A 233 -18.17 -18.21 -15.74
C LYS A 233 -16.86 -18.80 -15.23
N LEU A 234 -16.09 -17.99 -14.52
CA LEU A 234 -14.91 -18.45 -13.79
C LEU A 234 -15.33 -18.93 -12.40
N VAL A 235 -14.93 -20.15 -12.03
CA VAL A 235 -15.28 -20.79 -10.76
C VAL A 235 -14.04 -21.21 -9.99
N TYR A 236 -14.14 -21.12 -8.66
CA TYR A 236 -13.19 -21.72 -7.73
C TYR A 236 -13.75 -23.05 -7.23
N SER A 237 -12.92 -24.09 -7.25
CA SER A 237 -13.32 -25.45 -6.88
C SER A 237 -12.55 -25.96 -5.68
N HIS A 238 -13.29 -26.49 -4.71
CA HIS A 238 -12.73 -27.15 -3.53
C HIS A 238 -13.52 -28.43 -3.25
N GLY A 239 -12.90 -29.59 -3.52
CA GLY A 239 -13.60 -30.87 -3.50
C GLY A 239 -14.74 -30.91 -4.52
N SER A 240 -15.96 -31.22 -4.06
CA SER A 240 -17.17 -31.21 -4.90
C SER A 240 -17.89 -29.86 -4.94
N THR A 241 -17.37 -28.83 -4.29
CA THR A 241 -18.00 -27.51 -4.22
C THR A 241 -17.39 -26.58 -5.26
N HIS A 242 -18.26 -25.94 -6.05
CA HIS A 242 -17.89 -24.91 -7.02
C HIS A 242 -18.51 -23.58 -6.59
N LEU A 243 -17.67 -22.57 -6.38
CA LEU A 243 -18.07 -21.24 -5.96
C LEU A 243 -17.76 -20.23 -7.06
N ARG A 244 -18.66 -19.25 -7.21
CA ARG A 244 -18.38 -18.08 -8.03
C ARG A 244 -17.27 -17.26 -7.39
N ILE A 245 -16.35 -16.73 -8.18
CA ILE A 245 -15.34 -15.79 -7.67
C ILE A 245 -15.94 -14.38 -7.60
N ALA A 246 -15.93 -13.76 -6.42
CA ALA A 246 -16.36 -12.38 -6.20
C ALA A 246 -15.31 -11.38 -6.66
N GLY A 247 -14.04 -11.69 -6.36
CA GLY A 247 -12.91 -10.86 -6.75
C GLY A 247 -11.59 -11.43 -6.24
N ALA A 248 -10.51 -10.77 -6.65
CA ALA A 248 -9.15 -11.07 -6.24
C ALA A 248 -8.59 -9.91 -5.42
N TYR A 249 -8.02 -10.20 -4.26
CA TYR A 249 -7.30 -9.25 -3.43
C TYR A 249 -5.82 -9.62 -3.41
N TRP A 250 -5.01 -8.82 -4.10
CA TRP A 250 -3.59 -9.12 -4.31
C TRP A 250 -2.76 -8.68 -3.10
N ARG A 251 -2.17 -9.69 -2.44
CA ARG A 251 -1.14 -9.56 -1.40
C ARG A 251 0.22 -10.09 -1.88
N THR A 252 0.41 -10.18 -3.20
CA THR A 252 1.64 -10.54 -3.90
C THR A 252 1.68 -9.80 -5.25
N GLY A 253 2.76 -9.98 -6.03
CA GLY A 253 2.90 -9.36 -7.35
C GLY A 253 3.49 -7.95 -7.34
N TYR A 254 4.09 -7.53 -6.22
CA TYR A 254 4.74 -6.22 -6.04
C TYR A 254 6.29 -6.31 -5.98
N GLU A 255 6.86 -7.51 -6.07
CA GLU A 255 8.30 -7.75 -6.13
C GLU A 255 8.62 -8.59 -7.36
N CYS A 256 9.85 -8.52 -7.85
CA CYS A 256 10.30 -9.21 -9.05
C CYS A 256 10.04 -10.72 -8.98
N GLU A 257 10.33 -11.31 -7.83
CA GLU A 257 10.24 -12.73 -7.50
C GLU A 257 8.79 -13.22 -7.55
N HIS A 258 7.83 -12.32 -7.31
CA HIS A 258 6.41 -12.62 -7.40
C HIS A 258 5.90 -12.74 -8.85
N CYS A 259 6.56 -12.07 -9.81
CA CYS A 259 6.14 -11.97 -11.20
C CYS A 259 6.52 -13.21 -12.03
N THR A 260 6.07 -14.38 -11.60
CA THR A 260 6.23 -15.66 -12.30
C THR A 260 5.25 -15.83 -13.47
N SER A 261 5.49 -16.80 -14.35
CA SER A 261 4.55 -17.15 -15.42
C SER A 261 3.17 -17.53 -14.89
N SER A 262 3.10 -18.26 -13.77
CA SER A 262 1.83 -18.63 -13.14
C SER A 262 1.09 -17.42 -12.59
N TYR A 263 1.82 -16.44 -12.03
CA TYR A 263 1.24 -15.16 -11.62
C TYR A 263 0.63 -14.41 -12.81
N GLU A 264 1.36 -14.26 -13.92
CA GLU A 264 0.86 -13.56 -15.11
C GLU A 264 -0.38 -14.26 -15.70
N GLN A 265 -0.35 -15.58 -15.82
CA GLN A 265 -1.46 -16.38 -16.34
C GLN A 265 -2.70 -16.25 -15.45
N LEU A 266 -2.55 -16.40 -14.14
CA LEU A 266 -3.66 -16.26 -13.20
C LEU A 266 -4.21 -14.82 -13.19
N ARG A 267 -3.33 -13.81 -13.23
CA ARG A 267 -3.73 -12.40 -13.27
C ARG A 267 -4.53 -12.09 -14.54
N ILE A 268 -4.09 -12.57 -15.70
CA ILE A 268 -4.82 -12.42 -16.97
C ILE A 268 -6.16 -13.16 -16.91
N LEU A 269 -6.18 -14.41 -16.44
CA LEU A 269 -7.41 -15.21 -16.33
C LEU A 269 -8.44 -14.49 -15.46
N LEU A 270 -8.04 -14.06 -14.26
CA LEU A 270 -8.93 -13.39 -13.33
C LEU A 270 -9.43 -12.05 -13.91
N GLU A 271 -8.54 -11.18 -14.39
CA GLU A 271 -8.92 -9.83 -14.82
C GLU A 271 -9.64 -9.76 -16.18
N THR A 272 -9.71 -10.85 -16.93
CA THR A 272 -10.51 -10.95 -18.16
C THR A 272 -11.92 -11.49 -17.94
N HIS A 273 -12.21 -12.09 -16.78
CA HIS A 273 -13.52 -12.71 -16.48
C HIS A 273 -14.45 -11.79 -15.65
N SER A 274 -14.32 -10.47 -15.83
CA SER A 274 -15.20 -9.46 -15.24
C SER A 274 -15.41 -9.58 -13.71
N LEU A 275 -14.39 -10.00 -12.97
CA LEU A 275 -14.40 -9.95 -11.50
C LEU A 275 -13.69 -8.69 -11.00
N VAL A 276 -13.92 -8.32 -9.74
CA VAL A 276 -13.25 -7.17 -9.12
C VAL A 276 -11.84 -7.55 -8.69
N SER A 277 -10.86 -6.72 -9.05
CA SER A 277 -9.45 -6.91 -8.71
C SER A 277 -8.97 -5.75 -7.84
N ILE A 278 -8.33 -6.07 -6.71
CA ILE A 278 -7.79 -5.11 -5.75
C ILE A 278 -6.26 -5.25 -5.72
N PRO A 279 -5.52 -4.37 -6.43
CA PRO A 279 -5.94 -3.54 -7.56
C PRO A 279 -6.00 -4.33 -8.90
N THR A 280 -6.52 -3.73 -9.97
CA THR A 280 -6.25 -4.20 -11.34
C THR A 280 -4.80 -3.96 -11.75
N ALA A 281 -4.31 -4.63 -12.80
CA ALA A 281 -2.94 -4.41 -13.30
C ALA A 281 -2.69 -2.94 -13.71
N GLU A 282 -3.67 -2.26 -14.29
CA GLU A 282 -3.62 -0.84 -14.66
C GLU A 282 -3.53 0.04 -13.42
N ALA A 283 -4.37 -0.22 -12.41
CA ALA A 283 -4.34 0.50 -11.15
C ALA A 283 -3.03 0.28 -10.37
N GLN A 284 -2.43 -0.90 -10.48
CA GLN A 284 -1.11 -1.18 -9.94
C GLN A 284 -0.02 -0.39 -10.67
N LEU A 285 -0.03 -0.36 -12.01
CA LEU A 285 0.92 0.41 -12.83
C LEU A 285 0.88 1.91 -12.51
N VAL A 286 -0.32 2.50 -12.44
CA VAL A 286 -0.44 3.94 -12.13
C VAL A 286 -0.15 4.27 -10.67
N GLY A 287 -0.11 3.26 -9.79
CA GLY A 287 0.33 3.42 -8.41
C GLY A 287 1.84 3.40 -8.24
N MET A 288 2.62 3.04 -9.27
CA MET A 288 4.07 2.99 -9.17
C MET A 288 4.66 4.40 -8.97
N LYS A 289 5.80 4.47 -8.29
CA LYS A 289 6.56 5.71 -8.04
C LYS A 289 6.81 6.54 -9.30
N ALA A 290 6.96 5.91 -10.47
CA ALA A 290 7.10 6.59 -11.75
C ALA A 290 5.93 7.55 -12.06
N VAL A 291 4.70 7.19 -11.69
CA VAL A 291 3.52 8.06 -11.87
C VAL A 291 3.42 9.10 -10.77
N GLN A 292 3.79 8.78 -9.55
CA GLN A 292 3.92 9.78 -8.48
C GLN A 292 4.86 10.93 -8.91
N ASN A 293 5.96 10.61 -9.60
CA ASN A 293 6.91 11.59 -10.15
C ASN A 293 6.28 12.49 -11.21
N MET A 294 5.22 12.04 -11.89
CA MET A 294 4.48 12.82 -12.88
C MET A 294 3.45 13.77 -12.25
N LEU A 295 3.09 13.61 -10.97
CA LEU A 295 2.05 14.40 -10.30
C LEU A 295 2.22 15.92 -10.45
N PRO A 296 3.43 16.53 -10.31
CA PRO A 296 3.59 17.97 -10.50
C PRO A 296 3.13 18.44 -11.89
N THR A 297 3.43 17.66 -12.93
CA THR A 297 3.02 17.95 -14.31
C THR A 297 1.54 17.66 -14.52
N LEU A 298 1.02 16.57 -13.95
CA LEU A 298 -0.40 16.21 -14.06
C LEU A 298 -1.31 17.21 -13.33
N ALA A 299 -0.84 17.80 -12.23
CA ALA A 299 -1.59 18.74 -11.41
C ALA A 299 -1.91 20.08 -12.11
N VAL A 300 -1.19 20.42 -13.18
CA VAL A 300 -1.45 21.62 -13.99
C VAL A 300 -2.28 21.32 -15.25
N THR A 301 -2.64 20.07 -15.49
CA THR A 301 -3.45 19.68 -16.66
C THR A 301 -4.95 19.93 -16.43
N SER A 302 -5.70 20.11 -17.52
CA SER A 302 -7.16 20.17 -17.47
C SER A 302 -7.83 18.81 -17.21
N ARG A 303 -7.09 17.71 -17.30
CA ARG A 303 -7.61 16.35 -17.11
C ARG A 303 -7.84 16.03 -15.63
N TYR A 304 -6.96 16.52 -14.75
CA TYR A 304 -6.97 16.24 -13.31
C TYR A 304 -6.99 17.54 -12.48
N THR A 305 -7.91 18.46 -12.75
CA THR A 305 -7.93 19.80 -12.15
C THR A 305 -7.96 19.81 -10.61
N TYR A 306 -8.55 18.77 -9.99
CA TYR A 306 -8.61 18.61 -8.54
C TYR A 306 -7.23 18.34 -7.90
N LEU A 307 -6.23 17.91 -8.67
CA LEU A 307 -4.85 17.76 -8.18
C LEU A 307 -4.17 19.10 -7.85
N SER A 308 -4.72 20.24 -8.28
CA SER A 308 -4.27 21.54 -7.77
C SER A 308 -4.28 21.60 -6.24
N GLY A 309 -5.22 20.90 -5.60
CA GLY A 309 -5.35 20.79 -4.14
C GLY A 309 -4.28 19.96 -3.44
N ILE A 310 -3.42 19.24 -4.16
CA ILE A 310 -2.29 18.46 -3.58
C ILE A 310 -0.93 19.09 -3.84
N THR A 311 -0.83 20.16 -4.63
CA THR A 311 0.45 20.75 -5.03
C THR A 311 1.33 21.14 -3.84
N SER A 312 0.73 21.55 -2.73
CA SER A 312 1.42 21.92 -1.49
C SER A 312 2.13 20.75 -0.79
N VAL A 313 1.74 19.50 -1.06
CA VAL A 313 2.34 18.32 -0.41
C VAL A 313 3.43 17.66 -1.25
N LEU A 314 3.54 18.03 -2.52
CA LEU A 314 4.49 17.45 -3.45
C LEU A 314 5.92 17.92 -3.15
N SER A 315 6.86 17.00 -3.31
CA SER A 315 8.29 17.28 -3.17
C SER A 315 8.93 17.53 -4.53
N LYS A 316 10.07 18.24 -4.53
CA LYS A 316 10.89 18.34 -5.73
C LYS A 316 11.41 16.95 -6.13
N ILE A 317 11.31 16.63 -7.42
CA ILE A 317 11.71 15.34 -8.00
C ILE A 317 12.61 15.60 -9.22
N LEU A 318 13.66 14.80 -9.37
CA LEU A 318 14.49 14.70 -10.57
C LEU A 318 14.48 13.25 -11.04
N ASP A 319 13.77 12.99 -12.14
CA ASP A 319 13.41 11.64 -12.62
C ASP A 319 14.09 11.26 -13.93
N SER A 320 15.14 11.98 -14.34
CA SER A 320 15.96 11.63 -15.50
C SER A 320 17.44 11.52 -15.15
N PRO A 321 18.18 10.58 -15.76
CA PRO A 321 19.62 10.44 -15.51
C PRO A 321 20.42 11.73 -15.74
N GLN A 322 20.02 12.53 -16.73
CA GLN A 322 20.64 13.81 -17.02
C GLN A 322 20.41 14.83 -15.89
N ALA A 323 19.19 14.93 -15.37
CA ALA A 323 18.88 15.84 -14.27
C ALA A 323 19.59 15.44 -12.97
N ILE A 324 19.68 14.15 -12.69
CA ILE A 324 20.37 13.61 -11.52
C ILE A 324 21.87 13.92 -11.59
N SER A 325 22.53 13.59 -12.71
CA SER A 325 23.95 13.89 -12.91
C SER A 325 24.26 15.39 -12.87
N ALA A 326 23.39 16.23 -13.45
CA ALA A 326 23.53 17.68 -13.39
C ALA A 326 23.41 18.21 -11.95
N TRP A 327 22.47 17.67 -11.16
CA TRP A 327 22.33 18.03 -9.76
C TRP A 327 23.54 17.59 -8.93
N LEU A 328 24.04 16.37 -9.11
CA LEU A 328 25.22 15.86 -8.39
C LEU A 328 26.49 16.67 -8.70
N THR A 329 26.60 17.21 -9.91
CA THR A 329 27.74 18.06 -10.31
C THR A 329 27.65 19.47 -9.71
N SER A 330 26.43 19.98 -9.48
CA SER A 330 26.20 21.37 -9.09
C SER A 330 25.90 21.57 -7.59
N SER A 331 25.40 20.54 -6.90
CA SER A 331 25.06 20.60 -5.49
C SER A 331 26.24 20.18 -4.63
N SER A 332 26.55 20.96 -3.60
CA SER A 332 27.53 20.59 -2.56
C SER A 332 26.90 19.86 -1.37
N ASP A 333 25.57 19.81 -1.28
CA ASP A 333 24.85 19.15 -0.19
C ASP A 333 24.04 17.96 -0.71
N THR A 334 24.59 16.76 -0.52
CA THR A 334 23.96 15.48 -0.86
C THR A 334 22.80 15.14 0.09
N ASN A 335 22.75 15.74 1.29
CA ASN A 335 21.71 15.47 2.28
C ASN A 335 20.36 16.10 1.92
N ALA A 336 20.33 17.04 0.97
CA ALA A 336 19.10 17.67 0.53
C ALA A 336 18.17 16.74 -0.28
N MET A 337 18.68 15.59 -0.74
CA MET A 337 17.92 14.63 -1.55
C MET A 337 18.04 13.21 -1.00
N VAL A 338 17.13 12.35 -1.43
CA VAL A 338 17.20 10.89 -1.31
C VAL A 338 17.11 10.30 -2.71
N LEU A 339 18.00 9.36 -3.03
CA LEU A 339 17.92 8.59 -4.26
C LEU A 339 17.04 7.36 -4.01
N LYS A 340 16.01 7.19 -4.82
CA LYS A 340 15.05 6.10 -4.70
C LYS A 340 15.02 5.29 -5.99
N SER A 341 14.89 3.97 -5.88
CA SER A 341 14.48 3.15 -7.01
C SER A 341 12.95 3.21 -7.22
N VAL A 342 12.49 2.89 -8.43
CA VAL A 342 11.06 2.74 -8.76
C VAL A 342 10.45 1.45 -8.21
N ALA A 343 11.26 0.55 -7.66
CA ALA A 343 10.78 -0.69 -7.06
C ALA A 343 9.94 -0.40 -5.80
N GLU A 344 8.90 -1.21 -5.60
CA GLU A 344 8.07 -1.17 -4.40
C GLU A 344 8.77 -1.89 -3.23
N GLY A 345 8.32 -1.62 -2.00
CA GLY A 345 8.92 -2.18 -0.78
C GLY A 345 10.02 -1.32 -0.17
N GLY A 346 10.45 -1.70 1.05
CA GLY A 346 11.51 -1.02 1.80
C GLY A 346 12.91 -1.47 1.37
N GLY A 347 13.96 -0.74 1.78
CA GLY A 347 15.36 -1.10 1.45
C GLY A 347 15.92 -0.38 0.22
N ASN A 348 15.11 0.46 -0.44
CA ASN A 348 15.37 0.99 -1.77
C ASN A 348 15.80 2.48 -1.78
N CYS A 349 16.18 3.03 -0.62
CA CYS A 349 16.57 4.43 -0.48
C CYS A 349 18.07 4.58 -0.19
N VAL A 350 18.74 5.50 -0.89
CA VAL A 350 20.14 5.86 -0.66
C VAL A 350 20.21 7.32 -0.21
N PHE A 351 21.00 7.59 0.83
CA PHE A 351 21.05 8.87 1.53
C PHE A 351 22.46 9.46 1.54
N GLY A 352 22.56 10.78 1.55
CA GLY A 352 23.80 11.50 1.82
C GLY A 352 24.93 11.12 0.86
N ASP A 353 26.13 10.92 1.42
CA ASP A 353 27.37 10.73 0.65
C ASP A 353 27.44 9.39 -0.10
N ASP A 354 26.50 8.47 0.13
CA ASP A 354 26.38 7.24 -0.64
C ASP A 354 25.72 7.48 -2.01
N ILE A 355 24.97 8.58 -2.18
CA ILE A 355 24.23 8.89 -3.42
C ILE A 355 25.17 8.95 -4.64
N PRO A 356 26.28 9.72 -4.64
CA PRO A 356 27.19 9.76 -5.78
C PRO A 356 27.78 8.40 -6.12
N ILE A 357 28.15 7.61 -5.09
CA ILE A 357 28.80 6.30 -5.26
C ILE A 357 27.85 5.32 -5.95
N VAL A 358 26.61 5.23 -5.46
CA VAL A 358 25.59 4.35 -6.03
C VAL A 358 25.19 4.82 -7.43
N TRP A 359 25.03 6.13 -7.62
CA TRP A 359 24.70 6.69 -8.93
C TRP A 359 25.76 6.36 -10.00
N ASP A 360 27.03 6.54 -9.66
CA ASP A 360 28.15 6.19 -10.55
C ASP A 360 28.18 4.68 -10.88
N ALA A 361 27.82 3.83 -9.91
CA ALA A 361 27.71 2.40 -10.15
C ALA A 361 26.58 2.06 -11.13
N LEU A 362 25.40 2.68 -10.96
CA LEU A 362 24.26 2.51 -11.87
C LEU A 362 24.59 2.94 -13.30
N LEU A 363 25.27 4.08 -13.47
CA LEU A 363 25.72 4.55 -14.79
C LEU A 363 26.70 3.57 -15.46
N ARG A 364 27.58 2.91 -14.69
CA ARG A 364 28.49 1.88 -15.21
C ARG A 364 27.78 0.59 -15.60
N THR A 365 26.72 0.21 -14.88
CA THR A 365 25.91 -0.98 -15.20
C THR A 365 25.13 -0.78 -16.50
N GLY A 366 24.63 0.42 -16.77
CA GLY A 366 23.99 0.79 -18.03
C GLY A 366 22.87 1.81 -17.86
N SER A 367 22.44 2.41 -18.98
CA SER A 367 21.38 3.43 -18.97
C SER A 367 20.05 2.92 -18.45
N GLU A 368 19.73 1.63 -18.67
CA GLU A 368 18.50 1.00 -18.19
C GLU A 368 18.45 0.87 -16.65
N ALA A 369 19.61 0.70 -16.00
CA ALA A 369 19.70 0.64 -14.54
C ALA A 369 19.61 2.03 -13.92
N ALA A 370 20.19 3.04 -14.56
CA ALA A 370 20.06 4.43 -14.12
C ALA A 370 18.62 4.97 -14.30
N SER A 371 17.88 4.51 -15.30
CA SER A 371 16.50 4.95 -15.56
C SER A 371 15.47 4.41 -14.56
N THR A 372 15.82 3.45 -13.71
CA THR A 372 14.95 2.95 -12.63
C THR A 372 15.08 3.75 -11.33
N HIS A 373 15.81 4.87 -11.34
CA HIS A 373 16.08 5.67 -10.15
C HIS A 373 15.71 7.14 -10.35
N PHE A 374 15.34 7.80 -9.26
CA PHE A 374 15.03 9.22 -9.21
C PHE A 374 15.52 9.86 -7.90
N LEU A 375 15.81 11.16 -7.92
CA LEU A 375 16.03 11.93 -6.70
C LEU A 375 14.73 12.57 -6.26
N MET A 376 14.49 12.54 -4.95
CA MET A 376 13.39 13.24 -4.29
C MET A 376 13.97 14.11 -3.16
N GLU A 377 13.41 15.30 -2.96
CA GLU A 377 13.74 16.16 -1.82
C GLU A 377 13.65 15.37 -0.52
N ARG A 378 14.73 15.42 0.29
CA ARG A 378 14.74 14.76 1.59
C ARG A 378 13.85 15.54 2.54
N LEU A 379 12.80 14.89 3.00
CA LEU A 379 11.88 15.43 3.99
C LEU A 379 12.45 15.26 5.40
N VAL A 380 12.34 16.31 6.22
CA VAL A 380 12.69 16.30 7.65
C VAL A 380 11.41 16.54 8.44
N PRO A 381 10.83 15.51 9.07
CA PRO A 381 9.55 15.64 9.77
C PRO A 381 9.68 16.37 11.11
N ASP A 382 8.54 16.84 11.59
CA ASP A 382 8.36 17.36 12.95
C ASP A 382 8.52 16.20 13.95
N SER A 383 9.73 16.00 14.48
CA SER A 383 9.98 14.93 15.45
C SER A 383 9.29 15.18 16.78
N GLN A 384 8.96 14.10 17.49
CA GLN A 384 8.44 14.13 18.86
C GLN A 384 9.45 13.59 19.85
N ASP A 385 9.40 14.11 21.08
CA ASP A 385 10.32 13.72 22.13
C ASP A 385 9.87 12.44 22.85
N ALA A 386 10.85 11.67 23.30
CA ALA A 386 10.78 10.65 24.36
C ALA A 386 9.69 9.57 24.21
N VAL A 387 9.92 8.58 23.34
CA VAL A 387 9.07 7.39 23.17
C VAL A 387 9.84 6.12 23.54
N GLN A 388 9.17 5.13 24.12
CA GLN A 388 9.75 3.79 24.29
C GLN A 388 9.42 2.90 23.09
N PHE A 389 10.44 2.35 22.47
CA PHE A 389 10.29 1.29 21.47
C PHE A 389 10.30 -0.06 22.16
N ILE A 390 9.23 -0.82 21.96
CA ILE A 390 8.96 -2.09 22.62
C ILE A 390 9.13 -3.20 21.58
N TYR A 391 10.18 -3.99 21.76
CA TYR A 391 10.48 -5.17 20.98
C TYR A 391 10.09 -6.43 21.76
N SER A 392 10.10 -7.58 21.08
CA SER A 392 9.83 -8.90 21.70
C SER A 392 10.70 -9.17 22.94
N ASN A 393 11.99 -8.85 22.85
CA ASN A 393 12.99 -9.18 23.87
C ASN A 393 13.52 -7.98 24.68
N ARG A 394 13.21 -6.74 24.29
CA ARG A 394 13.77 -5.53 24.93
C ARG A 394 12.85 -4.31 24.82
N ILE A 395 13.10 -3.32 25.66
CA ILE A 395 12.47 -1.99 25.60
C ILE A 395 13.60 -0.97 25.52
N VAL A 396 13.52 -0.05 24.56
CA VAL A 396 14.53 0.97 24.28
C VAL A 396 13.90 2.35 24.46
N ASN A 397 14.57 3.25 25.18
CA ASN A 397 14.17 4.65 25.25
C ASN A 397 14.75 5.39 24.03
N VAL A 398 13.91 6.07 23.26
CA VAL A 398 14.31 6.86 22.11
C VAL A 398 14.03 8.33 22.41
N ALA A 399 15.08 9.16 22.32
CA ALA A 399 15.00 10.56 22.74
C ALA A 399 14.15 11.41 21.79
N ARG A 400 14.25 11.16 20.48
CA ARG A 400 13.47 11.83 19.45
C ARG A 400 13.02 10.83 18.39
N VAL A 401 11.78 10.95 17.95
CA VAL A 401 11.19 10.06 16.95
C VAL A 401 10.61 10.84 15.78
N ASP A 402 10.88 10.34 14.59
CA ASP A 402 10.23 10.77 13.35
C ASP A 402 9.09 9.80 13.04
N ALA A 403 7.95 10.30 12.56
CA ALA A 403 6.79 9.48 12.28
C ALA A 403 6.25 9.68 10.86
N GLU A 404 6.06 8.58 10.15
CA GLU A 404 5.35 8.49 8.89
C GLU A 404 3.89 8.10 9.14
N VAL A 405 2.96 8.90 8.63
CA VAL A 405 1.51 8.73 8.78
C VAL A 405 0.90 8.26 7.47
N GLY A 406 0.56 6.99 7.42
CA GLY A 406 -0.17 6.33 6.34
C GLY A 406 -1.67 6.37 6.56
N VAL A 407 -2.43 6.71 5.52
CA VAL A 407 -3.90 6.69 5.54
C VAL A 407 -4.41 5.64 4.57
N TYR A 408 -5.13 4.64 5.09
CA TYR A 408 -5.76 3.64 4.25
C TYR A 408 -7.06 4.19 3.65
N SER A 409 -7.25 3.97 2.35
CA SER A 409 -8.49 4.28 1.67
C SER A 409 -8.89 3.19 0.69
N PHE A 410 -10.20 3.00 0.55
CA PHE A 410 -10.79 2.15 -0.48
C PHE A 410 -11.51 3.03 -1.51
N CYS A 411 -11.28 2.80 -2.80
CA CYS A 411 -11.85 3.58 -3.90
C CYS A 411 -12.30 2.66 -5.06
N ARG A 412 -13.38 3.04 -5.75
CA ARG A 412 -13.82 2.42 -7.02
C ARG A 412 -14.21 3.50 -8.04
N PRO A 413 -13.91 3.32 -9.33
CA PRO A 413 -14.46 4.20 -10.36
C PRO A 413 -16.00 4.13 -10.37
N SER A 414 -16.69 5.23 -10.68
CA SER A 414 -18.14 5.19 -10.86
C SER A 414 -18.54 4.43 -12.12
N GLU A 415 -19.60 3.64 -11.98
CA GLU A 415 -20.25 2.89 -13.05
C GLU A 415 -20.90 3.81 -14.10
N THR A 416 -21.36 5.00 -13.71
CA THR A 416 -22.18 5.88 -14.58
C THR A 416 -21.37 6.84 -15.45
N GLY A 417 -20.03 6.78 -15.41
CA GLY A 417 -19.17 7.60 -16.28
C GLY A 417 -19.10 9.10 -15.92
N ALA A 418 -20.00 9.60 -15.08
CA ALA A 418 -20.08 11.01 -14.73
C ALA A 418 -19.10 11.37 -13.60
N GLY A 419 -17.81 11.50 -13.92
CA GLY A 419 -16.80 12.30 -13.20
C GLY A 419 -16.68 12.17 -11.67
N SER A 420 -17.29 11.15 -11.08
CA SER A 420 -17.37 10.90 -9.65
C SER A 420 -16.72 9.55 -9.40
N VAL A 421 -15.79 9.48 -8.46
CA VAL A 421 -15.28 8.21 -7.95
C VAL A 421 -16.27 7.76 -6.87
N GLN A 422 -16.73 6.51 -6.95
CA GLN A 422 -17.63 5.99 -5.93
C GLN A 422 -16.81 5.71 -4.66
N LEU A 423 -16.96 6.64 -3.72
CA LEU A 423 -16.63 6.56 -2.28
C LEU A 423 -15.15 6.29 -1.96
N VAL A 424 -14.40 7.36 -1.68
CA VAL A 424 -13.17 7.29 -0.89
C VAL A 424 -13.57 7.06 0.56
N HIS A 425 -13.50 5.81 1.02
CA HIS A 425 -13.67 5.52 2.44
C HIS A 425 -12.32 5.50 3.13
N TYR A 426 -12.13 6.42 4.08
CA TYR A 426 -11.10 6.26 5.10
C TYR A 426 -11.32 4.95 5.87
N LEU A 427 -10.27 4.12 5.97
CA LEU A 427 -10.33 2.82 6.64
C LEU A 427 -9.49 2.72 7.91
N GLY A 428 -8.52 3.61 8.10
CA GLY A 428 -7.56 3.46 9.20
C GLY A 428 -6.28 4.25 8.96
N PHE A 429 -5.40 4.23 9.97
CA PHE A 429 -4.06 4.78 9.88
C PHE A 429 -3.00 3.70 10.12
N LEU A 430 -1.86 3.84 9.45
CA LEU A 430 -0.61 3.21 9.83
C LEU A 430 0.34 4.30 10.27
N VAL A 431 0.82 4.26 11.51
CA VAL A 431 1.93 5.14 11.92
C VAL A 431 3.18 4.30 12.08
N ARG A 432 4.25 4.73 11.41
CA ARG A 432 5.58 4.14 11.54
C ARG A 432 6.48 5.16 12.22
N MET A 433 7.00 4.81 13.40
CA MET A 433 7.99 5.62 14.10
C MET A 433 9.39 5.05 13.90
N LYS A 434 10.37 5.94 13.77
CA LYS A 434 11.79 5.60 13.79
C LYS A 434 12.55 6.63 14.64
N GLU A 435 13.77 6.28 15.04
CA GLU A 435 14.64 7.26 15.69
C GLU A 435 14.92 8.44 14.74
N ALA A 436 14.88 9.65 15.27
CA ALA A 436 15.03 10.85 14.46
C ALA A 436 16.36 10.86 13.69
N GLY A 437 16.30 11.17 12.40
CA GLY A 437 17.48 11.16 11.53
C GLY A 437 17.85 9.78 10.96
N ALA A 438 17.22 8.69 11.40
CA ALA A 438 17.39 7.39 10.76
C ALA A 438 16.92 7.42 9.30
N GLY A 439 17.67 6.77 8.39
CA GLY A 439 17.35 6.72 6.97
C GLY A 439 16.06 5.94 6.71
N GLU A 440 16.09 4.64 6.92
CA GLU A 440 14.94 3.74 6.70
C GLU A 440 14.12 3.50 7.97
N GLY A 441 12.85 3.11 7.78
CA GLY A 441 11.87 2.86 8.86
C GLY A 441 11.15 1.52 8.73
N GLY A 442 11.78 0.52 8.10
CA GLY A 442 11.19 -0.80 7.92
C GLY A 442 10.92 -1.49 9.25
N ILE A 443 9.65 -1.81 9.54
CA ILE A 443 9.26 -2.45 10.80
C ILE A 443 9.83 -3.87 10.89
N LEU A 444 9.72 -4.67 9.83
CA LEU A 444 10.18 -6.06 9.81
C LEU A 444 11.72 -6.18 9.92
N HIS A 445 12.45 -5.15 9.49
CA HIS A 445 13.91 -5.07 9.62
C HIS A 445 14.35 -4.47 10.96
N GLY A 446 13.42 -4.17 11.87
CA GLY A 446 13.70 -3.61 13.19
C GLY A 446 14.17 -2.16 13.20
N GLN A 447 14.13 -1.48 12.05
CA GLN A 447 14.54 -0.08 11.88
C GLN A 447 13.45 0.91 12.34
N GLY A 448 12.19 0.47 12.34
CA GLY A 448 11.04 1.24 12.82
C GLY A 448 10.12 0.42 13.71
N VAL A 449 9.14 1.09 14.30
CA VAL A 449 8.10 0.49 15.13
C VAL A 449 6.71 0.93 14.67
N LEU A 450 5.73 0.07 14.89
CA LEU A 450 4.32 0.36 14.69
C LEU A 450 3.80 1.27 15.82
N ALA A 451 3.10 2.33 15.45
CA ALA A 451 2.47 3.26 16.39
C ALA A 451 1.03 3.55 15.97
N CYS A 452 0.30 4.27 16.82
CA CYS A 452 -1.02 4.80 16.51
C CYS A 452 -0.97 6.30 16.25
N LEU A 453 -1.97 6.81 15.54
CA LEU A 453 -2.19 8.25 15.40
C LEU A 453 -3.12 8.73 16.51
N LYS A 454 -2.72 9.81 17.20
CA LYS A 454 -3.55 10.52 18.18
C LYS A 454 -3.82 11.93 17.68
N VAL A 455 -5.07 12.35 17.73
CA VAL A 455 -5.49 13.70 17.34
C VAL A 455 -5.83 14.52 18.57
N GLN A 456 -5.24 15.71 18.66
CA GLN A 456 -5.50 16.70 19.72
C GLN A 456 -6.10 17.99 19.17
#